data_AF-A0A931QXQ4-F1
#
_entry.id   AF-A0A931QXQ4-F1
#
_cell.length_a   1.000
_cell.length_b   1.000
_cell.length_c   1.000
_cell.angle_alpha   90.00
_cell.angle_beta   90.00
_cell.angle_gamma   90.00
#
_symmetry.space_group_name_H-M   'P 1'
#
loop_
_entity.id
_entity.type
_entity.pdbx_description
1 polymer ?
#
loop_
_entity_poly.entity_id
_entity_poly.type
_entity_poly.pdbx_seq_one_letter_code
_entity_poly.pdbx_strand_id
1 'polypeptide(L)' 'VETIAERIRLMLKSVKPGKLWLVPDCGFSQTPRFLAFPKLQNLVKAANKVRNEIGG' A
#
# COMPACT_ATOMS: atom_id res chain seq x y z
N VAL A 1 2.11 8.98 -2.31
CA VAL A 1 1.00 8.04 -2.66
C VAL A 1 1.32 7.31 -3.95
N GLU A 2 1.62 8.01 -5.05
CA GLU A 2 1.86 7.36 -6.35
C GLU A 2 2.96 6.29 -6.32
N THR A 3 4.09 6.55 -5.65
CA THR A 3 5.17 5.56 -5.46
C THR A 3 4.69 4.24 -4.85
N ILE A 4 3.69 4.28 -3.96
CA ILE A 4 3.11 3.06 -3.36
C ILE A 4 2.19 2.39 -4.39
N ALA A 5 1.37 3.15 -5.12
CA ALA A 5 0.50 2.63 -6.16
C ALA A 5 1.29 1.90 -7.27
N GLU A 6 2.41 2.48 -7.72
CA GLU A 6 3.33 1.84 -8.66
C GLU A 6 3.86 0.49 -8.14
N ARG A 7 4.24 0.42 -6.85
CA ARG A 7 4.67 -0.84 -6.22
C ARG A 7 3.55 -1.88 -6.16
N ILE A 8 2.31 -1.46 -5.87
CA ILE A 8 1.16 -2.37 -5.89
C ILE A 8 0.95 -2.93 -7.30
N ARG A 9 0.93 -2.07 -8.33
CA ARG A 9 0.79 -2.49 -9.73
C ARG A 9 1.91 -3.44 -10.16
N LEU A 10 3.14 -3.20 -9.68
CA LEU A 10 4.27 -4.10 -9.91
C LEU A 10 4.00 -5.50 -9.31
N MET A 11 3.56 -5.59 -8.06
CA MET A 11 3.26 -6.86 -7.41
C MET A 11 2.09 -7.61 -8.06
N LEU A 12 1.09 -6.89 -8.57
CA LEU A 12 -0.04 -7.47 -9.28
C LEU A 12 0.33 -8.17 -10.60
N LYS A 13 1.53 -7.93 -11.14
CA LYS A 13 2.05 -8.71 -12.28
C LYS A 13 2.35 -10.17 -11.91
N SER A 14 2.64 -10.44 -10.64
CA SER A 14 3.07 -11.76 -10.15
C SER A 14 2.10 -12.39 -9.16
N VAL A 15 1.24 -11.60 -8.50
CA VAL A 15 0.32 -12.05 -7.45
C VAL A 15 -1.11 -11.67 -7.80
N LYS A 16 -2.04 -12.63 -7.73
CA LYS A 16 -3.47 -12.38 -7.95
C LYS A 16 -3.99 -11.34 -6.92
N PRO A 17 -4.87 -10.40 -7.31
CA PRO A 17 -5.37 -9.34 -6.41
C PRO A 17 -5.90 -9.85 -5.05
N GLY A 18 -6.72 -10.91 -5.06
CA GLY A 18 -7.28 -11.50 -3.84
C GLY A 18 -6.27 -12.25 -2.95
N LYS A 19 -5.00 -12.30 -3.33
CA LYS A 19 -3.90 -12.92 -2.59
C LYS A 19 -2.78 -11.93 -2.23
N LEU A 20 -2.98 -10.63 -2.45
CA LEU A 20 -1.97 -9.59 -2.15
C LEU A 20 -2.40 -8.79 -0.91
N TRP A 21 -1.60 -8.87 0.15
CA TRP A 21 -1.74 -8.03 1.34
C TRP A 21 -0.75 -6.88 1.28
N LEU A 22 -1.20 -5.68 1.62
CA LEU A 22 -0.39 -4.48 1.65
C LEU A 22 -0.05 -4.14 3.10
N VAL A 23 1.23 -4.29 3.43
CA VAL A 23 1.77 -4.03 4.76
C VAL A 23 3.05 -3.19 4.63
N PRO A 24 3.43 -2.44 5.67
CA PRO A 24 4.79 -1.92 5.76
C PRO A 24 5.81 -3.06 5.85
N ASP A 25 7.05 -2.80 5.46
CA ASP A 25 8.12 -3.80 5.48
C ASP A 25 8.39 -4.37 6.89
N CYS A 26 8.20 -3.55 7.93
CA CYS A 26 8.34 -3.93 9.33
C CYS A 26 7.44 -3.06 10.23
N GLY A 27 7.47 -3.29 11.55
CA GLY A 27 6.74 -2.51 12.53
C GLY A 27 7.27 -1.07 12.70
N PHE A 28 6.39 -0.18 13.17
CA PHE A 28 6.72 1.23 13.44
C PHE A 28 7.26 1.47 14.87
N SER A 29 7.79 0.45 15.56
CA SER A 29 8.27 0.60 16.95
C SER A 29 9.35 1.68 17.09
N GLN A 30 10.16 1.87 16.06
CA GLN A 30 11.22 2.89 15.99
C GLN A 30 10.81 4.16 15.21
N THR A 31 9.53 4.30 14.83
CA THR A 31 9.05 5.44 14.03
C THR A 31 8.13 6.32 14.88
N PRO A 32 8.41 7.64 14.98
CA PRO A 32 7.51 8.56 15.67
C PRO A 32 6.08 8.51 15.12
N ARG A 33 5.08 8.55 16.00
CA ARG A 33 3.67 8.35 15.63
C ARG A 33 3.18 9.33 14.56
N PHE A 34 3.63 10.59 14.63
CA PHE A 34 3.26 11.63 13.65
C PHE A 34 3.84 11.37 12.25
N LEU A 35 4.84 10.51 12.10
CA LEU A 35 5.36 10.06 10.81
C LEU A 35 4.75 8.72 10.37
N ALA A 36 4.54 7.79 11.32
CA ALA A 36 3.96 6.48 11.05
C ALA A 36 2.51 6.58 10.53
N PHE A 37 1.69 7.43 11.14
CA PHE A 37 0.28 7.54 10.78
C PHE A 37 0.06 8.07 9.35
N PRO A 38 0.72 9.15 8.89
CA PRO A 38 0.64 9.56 7.48
C PRO A 38 1.16 8.51 6.49
N LYS A 39 2.17 7.72 6.85
CA LYS A 39 2.64 6.60 6.01
C LYS A 39 1.53 5.57 5.80
N LEU A 40 0.84 5.17 6.87
CA LEU A 40 -0.29 4.25 6.80
C LEU A 40 -1.48 4.84 6.03
N GLN A 41 -1.80 6.12 6.24
CA GLN A 41 -2.84 6.80 5.46
C GLN A 41 -2.51 6.80 3.96
N ASN A 42 -1.24 7.02 3.59
CA ASN A 42 -0.81 6.99 2.21
C ASN A 42 -0.86 5.57 1.61
N LEU A 43 -0.58 4.52 2.40
CA LEU A 43 -0.74 3.12 1.99
C LEU A 43 -2.21 2.82 1.64
N VAL A 44 -3.15 3.22 2.50
CA VAL A 44 -4.60 3.04 2.27
C VAL A 44 -5.07 3.83 1.04
N LYS A 45 -4.62 5.10 0.88
CA LYS A 45 -4.95 5.91 -0.30
C LYS A 45 -4.47 5.25 -1.59
N ALA A 46 -3.25 4.72 -1.61
CA ALA A 46 -2.71 4.01 -2.76
C ALA A 46 -3.47 2.71 -3.05
N ALA A 47 -3.80 1.94 -2.01
CA ALA A 47 -4.60 0.72 -2.13
C ALA A 47 -5.97 1.00 -2.75
N ASN A 48 -6.69 2.02 -2.27
CA ASN A 48 -7.99 2.41 -2.83
C ASN A 48 -7.88 2.87 -4.28
N LYS A 49 -6.83 3.65 -4.60
CA LYS A 49 -6.57 4.07 -5.98
C LYS A 49 -6.43 2.88 -6.92
N VAL A 50 -5.54 1.93 -6.59
CA VAL A 50 -5.30 0.75 -7.44
C VAL A 50 -6.51 -0.18 -7.45
N ARG A 51 -7.25 -0.32 -6.34
CA ARG A 51 -8.48 -1.11 -6.29
C ARG A 51 -9.51 -0.58 -7.30
N ASN A 52 -9.70 0.73 -7.39
CA ASN A 52 -10.62 1.33 -8.37
C ASN A 52 -10.15 1.11 -9.82
N GLU A 53 -8.84 0.98 -10.07
CA GLU A 53 -8.29 0.72 -11.40
C GLU A 53 -8.52 -0.73 -11.89
N ILE A 54 -8.54 -1.71 -10.97
CA ILE A 54 -8.63 -3.14 -11.31
C ILE A 54 -10.04 -3.73 -11.20
N GLY A 55 -11.06 -2.88 -11.16
CA GLY A 55 -12.46 -3.29 -11.08
C GLY A 55 -12.90 -3.65 -9.66
N GLY A 56 -12.47 -2.84 -8.69
CA GLY A 56 -12.85 -2.92 -7.28
C GLY A 56 -14.33 -3.14 -7.03
#